data_AF-A0A932L5Y0-F1
#
_entry.id   AF-A0A932L5Y0-F1
#
_cell.length_a   1.000
_cell.length_b   1.000
_cell.length_c   1.000
_cell.angle_alpha   90.00
_cell.angle_beta   90.00
_cell.angle_gamma   90.00
#
_symmetry.space_group_name_H-M   'P 1'
#
loop_
_entity.id
_entity.type
_entity.pdbx_description
1 polymer ?
#
loop_
_entity_poly.entity_id
_entity_poly.type
_entity_poly.pdbx_seq_one_letter_code
_entity_poly.pdbx_strand_id
1 'polypeptide(L)'
;MAISVVCPNGHDLKIKDKYAGRKGLCPKCNAVVDVPQLTPAISEQAVIELLGPASPRDSDSLPVHQDEKHRTKVDDDDSTVTGASSVLLPKAKICPKCRNQISATYHVCPHCRTYFDESAEFGRVTRPDCPVCGTACLPGDISCAACGTDLRRFR
;
A
#
# COMPACT_ATOMS: atom_id res chain seq x y z
N MET A 1 7.21 -31.07 3.76
CA MET A 1 6.03 -30.18 3.81
C MET A 1 4.95 -30.86 4.64
N ALA A 2 3.77 -30.25 4.77
CA ALA A 2 2.65 -30.80 5.53
C ALA A 2 1.36 -30.70 4.71
N ILE A 3 0.56 -31.77 4.76
CA ILE A 3 -0.73 -31.93 4.10
C ILE A 3 -1.82 -31.57 5.12
N SER A 4 -2.72 -30.66 4.75
CA SER A 4 -3.93 -30.37 5.51
C SER A 4 -5.10 -31.19 4.96
N VAL A 5 -5.68 -32.06 5.79
CA VAL A 5 -6.85 -32.87 5.44
C VAL A 5 -7.88 -32.78 6.54
N VAL A 6 -9.16 -32.74 6.18
CA VAL A 6 -10.28 -32.71 7.12
C VAL A 6 -10.80 -34.14 7.29
N CYS A 7 -10.94 -34.59 8.54
CA CYS A 7 -11.53 -35.90 8.83
C CYS A 7 -13.04 -35.91 8.53
N PRO A 8 -13.68 -37.08 8.32
CA PRO A 8 -15.12 -37.14 8.01
C PRO A 8 -16.02 -36.57 9.11
N ASN A 9 -15.52 -36.43 10.34
CA ASN A 9 -16.21 -35.79 11.46
C ASN A 9 -15.89 -34.28 11.59
N GLY A 10 -15.16 -33.69 10.64
CA GLY A 10 -14.92 -32.23 10.56
C GLY A 10 -13.69 -31.70 11.31
N HIS A 11 -12.71 -32.54 11.66
CA HIS A 11 -11.48 -32.08 12.32
C HIS A 11 -10.34 -31.82 11.33
N ASP A 12 -9.69 -30.67 11.45
CA ASP A 12 -8.47 -30.35 10.70
C ASP A 12 -7.27 -31.16 11.20
N LEU A 13 -6.65 -31.90 10.28
CA LEU A 13 -5.46 -32.70 10.53
C LEU A 13 -4.30 -32.16 9.70
N LYS A 14 -3.20 -31.84 10.37
CA LYS A 14 -1.94 -31.46 9.75
C LYS A 14 -0.99 -32.65 9.79
N ILE A 15 -0.81 -33.29 8.65
CA ILE A 15 -0.10 -34.56 8.52
C ILE A 15 1.19 -34.32 7.73
N LYS A 16 2.29 -35.01 8.09
CA LYS A 16 3.55 -34.93 7.33
C LYS A 16 3.40 -35.63 5.98
N ASP A 17 4.09 -35.15 4.95
CA ASP A 17 4.00 -35.74 3.59
C ASP A 17 4.38 -37.22 3.52
N LYS A 18 5.18 -37.72 4.48
CA LYS A 18 5.55 -39.15 4.56
C LYS A 18 4.34 -40.09 4.69
N TYR A 19 3.18 -39.54 5.07
CA TYR A 19 1.93 -40.27 5.20
C TYR A 19 0.97 -40.01 4.03
N ALA A 20 1.39 -39.31 2.97
CA ALA A 20 0.62 -39.16 1.74
C ALA A 20 0.22 -40.54 1.18
N GLY A 21 -1.04 -40.69 0.77
CA GLY A 21 -1.57 -41.94 0.23
C GLY A 21 -1.78 -43.06 1.25
N ARG A 22 -1.61 -42.80 2.56
CA ARG A 22 -1.87 -43.78 3.64
C ARG A 22 -3.16 -43.45 4.38
N LYS A 23 -3.77 -44.49 4.97
CA LYS A 23 -4.90 -44.34 5.90
C LYS A 23 -4.38 -44.12 7.31
N GLY A 24 -4.95 -43.14 8.02
CA GLY A 24 -4.63 -42.83 9.40
C GLY A 24 -5.88 -42.71 10.27
N LEU A 25 -5.69 -42.66 11.59
CA LEU A 25 -6.77 -42.39 12.54
C LEU A 25 -6.71 -40.94 12.98
N CYS A 26 -7.89 -40.30 13.08
CA CYS A 26 -8.00 -38.96 13.63
C CYS A 26 -7.74 -39.00 15.16
N PRO A 27 -6.80 -38.20 15.71
CA PRO A 27 -6.50 -38.17 17.14
C PRO A 27 -7.65 -37.62 18.01
N LYS A 28 -8.67 -36.98 17.41
CA LYS A 28 -9.81 -36.41 18.15
C LYS A 28 -11.00 -37.36 18.26
N CYS A 29 -11.30 -38.08 17.18
CA CYS A 29 -12.51 -38.91 17.10
C CYS A 29 -12.26 -40.35 16.65
N ASN A 30 -11.00 -40.73 16.43
CA ASN A 30 -10.58 -42.05 15.97
C ASN A 30 -11.23 -42.53 14.65
N ALA A 31 -11.83 -41.63 13.88
CA ALA A 31 -12.30 -41.96 12.54
C ALA A 31 -11.12 -42.22 11.59
N VAL A 32 -11.32 -43.15 10.66
CA VAL A 32 -10.37 -43.44 9.58
C VAL A 32 -10.37 -42.28 8.58
N VAL A 33 -9.19 -41.78 8.26
CA VAL A 33 -8.96 -40.68 7.31
C VAL A 33 -8.00 -41.13 6.23
N ASP A 34 -8.40 -40.99 4.97
CA ASP A 34 -7.52 -41.19 3.81
C ASP A 34 -6.74 -39.90 3.53
N VAL A 35 -5.41 -40.00 3.54
CA VAL A 35 -4.53 -38.86 3.24
C VAL A 35 -4.29 -38.84 1.72
N PRO A 36 -4.61 -37.74 1.02
CA PRO A 36 -4.42 -37.66 -0.43
C PRO A 36 -2.93 -37.82 -0.79
N GLN A 37 -2.67 -38.56 -1.86
CA GLN A 37 -1.33 -38.67 -2.42
C GLN A 37 -0.98 -37.36 -3.12
N LEU A 38 0.10 -36.70 -2.71
CA LEU A 38 0.67 -35.62 -3.50
C LEU A 38 1.39 -36.27 -4.68
N THR A 39 0.81 -36.15 -5.87
CA THR A 39 1.53 -36.42 -7.12
C THR A 39 2.44 -35.23 -7.40
N PRO A 40 3.78 -35.34 -7.26
CA PRO A 40 4.66 -34.33 -7.81
C PRO A 40 4.69 -34.42 -9.34
N ALA A 41 5.03 -33.29 -9.97
CA ALA A 41 5.37 -33.11 -11.37
C ALA A 41 4.20 -32.81 -12.34
N ILE A 42 3.70 -31.58 -12.25
CA ILE A 42 3.60 -30.80 -13.49
C ILE A 42 5.05 -30.61 -13.94
N SER A 43 5.45 -31.25 -15.03
CA SER A 43 6.81 -31.12 -15.57
C SER A 43 7.03 -29.68 -16.03
N GLU A 44 8.25 -29.17 -15.91
CA GLU A 44 8.62 -27.83 -16.41
C GLU A 44 8.26 -27.70 -17.91
N GLN A 45 8.29 -28.82 -18.63
CA GLN A 45 7.83 -28.97 -20.01
C GLN A 45 6.34 -28.58 -20.18
N ALA A 46 5.45 -29.03 -19.29
CA ALA A 46 4.01 -28.72 -19.34
C ALA A 46 3.71 -27.26 -18.98
N VAL A 47 4.57 -26.66 -18.14
CA VAL A 47 4.49 -25.22 -17.85
C VAL A 47 4.89 -24.42 -19.10
N ILE A 48 5.97 -24.81 -19.78
CA ILE A 48 6.43 -24.16 -21.01
C ILE A 48 5.39 -24.29 -22.14
N GLU A 49 4.72 -25.43 -22.24
CA GLU A 49 3.67 -25.66 -23.24
C GLU A 49 2.41 -24.80 -23.00
N LEU A 50 2.05 -24.55 -21.73
CA LEU A 50 0.92 -23.68 -21.37
C LEU A 50 1.19 -22.18 -21.59
N LEU A 51 2.44 -21.75 -21.41
CA LEU A 51 2.84 -20.35 -21.63
C LEU A 51 3.12 -19.99 -23.10
N GLY A 52 3.23 -20.99 -23.98
CA GLY A 52 3.51 -20.79 -25.41
C GLY A 52 4.96 -20.36 -25.69
N PRO A 53 5.41 -20.42 -26.96
CA PRO A 53 6.74 -20.00 -27.34
C PRO A 53 6.91 -18.50 -27.09
N ALA A 54 8.08 -18.10 -26.58
CA ALA A 54 8.43 -16.68 -26.48
C ALA A 54 8.37 -16.05 -27.88
N SER A 55 7.53 -15.02 -28.06
CA SER A 55 7.51 -14.25 -29.30
C SER A 55 8.93 -13.81 -29.64
N PRO A 56 9.35 -13.87 -30.92
CA PRO A 56 10.63 -13.32 -31.34
C PRO A 56 10.68 -11.87 -30.87
N ARG A 57 11.76 -11.52 -30.15
CA ARG A 57 11.99 -10.16 -29.72
C ARG A 57 12.32 -9.35 -30.98
N ASP A 58 11.32 -8.74 -31.58
CA ASP A 58 11.55 -7.60 -32.47
C ASP A 58 12.29 -6.54 -31.66
N SER A 59 13.52 -6.25 -32.07
CA SER A 59 14.44 -5.31 -31.43
C SER A 59 13.97 -3.85 -31.48
N ASP A 60 12.78 -3.58 -32.03
CA ASP A 60 12.23 -2.25 -32.27
C ASP A 60 11.08 -1.87 -31.32
N SER A 61 10.87 -2.62 -30.23
CA SER A 61 9.85 -2.29 -29.23
C SER A 61 10.32 -2.64 -27.83
N LEU A 62 11.35 -1.92 -27.36
CA LEU A 62 11.65 -1.88 -25.93
C LEU A 62 10.54 -1.10 -25.19
N PRO A 63 10.15 -1.53 -23.98
CA PRO A 63 9.24 -0.78 -23.12
C PRO A 63 9.75 0.64 -22.86
N VAL A 64 8.86 1.63 -22.98
CA VAL A 64 9.07 3.09 -22.90
C VAL A 64 9.77 3.59 -21.60
N HIS A 65 10.14 2.71 -20.66
CA HIS A 65 10.71 3.10 -19.37
C HIS A 65 12.25 3.02 -19.27
N GLN A 66 12.98 2.83 -20.37
CA GLN A 66 14.45 2.81 -20.36
C GLN A 66 15.11 3.81 -21.32
N ASP A 67 14.49 4.99 -21.53
CA ASP A 67 15.19 6.07 -22.21
C ASP A 67 16.38 6.60 -21.37
N GLU A 68 17.60 6.47 -21.90
CA GLU A 68 18.86 6.92 -21.31
C GLU A 68 18.93 8.42 -20.99
N LYS A 69 17.97 9.23 -21.44
CA LYS A 69 17.93 10.68 -21.20
C LYS A 69 17.64 11.09 -19.75
N HIS A 70 17.16 10.19 -18.90
CA HIS A 70 16.84 10.50 -17.49
C HIS A 70 17.84 9.98 -16.46
N ARG A 71 18.99 9.44 -16.88
CA ARG A 71 20.07 9.11 -15.95
C ARG A 71 20.92 10.36 -15.66
N THR A 72 20.41 11.26 -14.82
CA THR A 72 21.26 12.27 -14.20
C THR A 72 22.28 11.55 -13.32
N LYS A 73 23.55 11.62 -13.71
CA LYS A 73 24.67 11.23 -12.86
C LYS A 73 24.59 12.06 -11.58
N VAL A 74 24.52 11.40 -10.44
CA VAL A 74 24.77 12.04 -9.15
C VAL A 74 26.25 11.83 -8.91
N ASP A 75 27.04 12.80 -9.35
CA ASP A 75 28.43 12.91 -8.96
C ASP A 75 28.46 13.56 -7.56
N ASP A 76 29.18 12.90 -6.67
CA ASP A 76 29.50 13.32 -5.30
C ASP A 76 30.44 14.53 -5.38
N ASP A 77 29.94 15.76 -5.21
CA ASP A 77 30.79 16.89 -4.78
C ASP A 77 29.97 18.07 -4.22
N ASP A 78 30.58 18.67 -3.22
CA ASP A 78 30.26 19.92 -2.55
C ASP A 78 29.92 21.08 -3.50
N SER A 79 28.81 21.79 -3.23
CA SER A 79 28.71 23.26 -3.20
C SER A 79 27.32 23.80 -3.54
N THR A 80 26.74 24.47 -2.54
CA THR A 80 26.04 25.75 -2.57
C THR A 80 25.60 26.28 -3.95
N VAL A 81 24.29 26.21 -4.23
CA VAL A 81 23.62 27.12 -5.17
C VAL A 81 22.45 27.80 -4.47
N THR A 82 22.68 29.07 -4.15
CA THR A 82 21.70 30.06 -3.74
C THR A 82 20.89 30.47 -4.97
N GLY A 83 19.57 30.24 -4.94
CA GLY A 83 18.66 30.67 -6.00
C GLY A 83 17.21 30.52 -5.54
N ALA A 84 16.66 31.59 -4.99
CA ALA A 84 15.34 31.65 -4.40
C ALA A 84 14.21 31.42 -5.42
N SER A 85 13.32 30.48 -5.11
CA SER A 85 11.91 30.54 -5.48
C SER A 85 11.12 29.90 -4.34
N SER A 86 10.65 30.77 -3.45
CA SER A 86 9.93 30.47 -2.23
C SER A 86 8.51 30.01 -2.54
N VAL A 87 8.35 28.79 -3.05
CA VAL A 87 7.10 28.03 -2.86
C VAL A 87 7.35 27.12 -1.67
N LEU A 88 6.84 27.53 -0.50
CA LEU A 88 6.93 26.79 0.76
C LEU A 88 6.19 25.45 0.63
N LEU A 89 6.88 24.45 0.07
CA LEU A 89 6.42 23.08 0.02
C LEU A 89 6.37 22.56 1.47
N PRO A 90 5.22 22.04 1.96
CA PRO A 90 5.13 21.54 3.32
C PRO A 90 6.04 20.31 3.45
N LYS A 91 7.20 20.50 4.05
CA LYS A 91 8.28 19.50 4.15
C LYS A 91 7.96 18.35 5.11
N ALA A 92 6.85 18.44 5.84
CA ALA A 92 6.38 17.42 6.77
C ALA A 92 4.84 17.35 6.87
N LYS A 93 4.33 16.13 7.06
CA LYS A 93 2.93 15.80 7.36
C LYS A 93 2.84 15.16 8.75
N ILE A 94 1.68 15.25 9.40
CA ILE A 94 1.45 14.66 10.73
C ILE A 94 0.74 13.32 10.56
N CYS A 95 1.21 12.27 11.24
CA CYS A 95 0.54 10.98 11.21
C CYS A 95 -0.83 11.03 11.91
N PRO A 96 -1.95 10.58 11.30
CA PRO A 96 -3.27 10.62 11.93
C PRO A 96 -3.39 9.64 13.11
N LYS A 97 -2.57 8.58 13.13
CA LYS A 97 -2.61 7.56 14.18
C LYS A 97 -1.75 7.91 15.38
N CYS A 98 -0.49 8.30 15.16
CA CYS A 98 0.47 8.53 16.25
C CYS A 98 0.83 10.00 16.47
N ARG A 99 0.33 10.91 15.62
CA ARG A 99 0.57 12.36 15.68
C ARG A 99 2.04 12.80 15.59
N ASN A 100 2.94 11.90 15.22
CA ASN A 100 4.33 12.27 14.96
C ASN A 100 4.45 13.00 13.63
N GLN A 101 5.31 14.01 13.63
CA GLN A 101 5.71 14.71 12.42
C GLN A 101 6.60 13.80 11.58
N ILE A 102 6.23 13.60 10.33
CA ILE A 102 6.94 12.75 9.38
C ILE A 102 7.19 13.54 8.10
N SER A 103 8.28 13.26 7.37
CA SER A 103 8.51 14.00 6.12
C SER A 103 7.47 13.61 5.05
N ALA A 104 7.18 14.55 4.15
CA ALA A 104 6.14 14.38 3.14
C ALA A 104 6.38 13.16 2.20
N THR A 105 7.64 12.76 2.02
CA THR A 105 8.10 11.64 1.19
C THR A 105 7.71 10.26 1.72
N TYR A 106 7.43 10.12 3.02
CA TYR A 106 7.09 8.80 3.58
C TYR A 106 5.62 8.45 3.31
N HIS A 107 5.36 7.39 2.57
CA HIS A 107 4.02 6.78 2.43
C HIS A 107 3.66 5.87 3.60
N VAL A 108 4.60 5.60 4.51
CA VAL A 108 4.40 4.79 5.72
C VAL A 108 5.03 5.47 6.93
N CYS A 109 4.29 5.57 8.04
CA CYS A 109 4.81 6.20 9.25
C CYS A 109 5.87 5.32 9.93
N PRO A 110 7.09 5.80 10.19
CA PRO A 110 8.14 5.01 10.85
C PRO A 110 7.82 4.66 12.31
N HIS A 111 6.92 5.39 12.96
CA HIS A 111 6.63 5.21 14.38
C HIS A 111 5.47 4.25 14.67
N CYS A 112 4.44 4.23 13.81
CA CYS A 112 3.25 3.42 14.03
C CYS A 112 2.85 2.54 12.85
N ARG A 113 3.63 2.59 11.75
CA ARG A 113 3.46 1.81 10.52
C ARG A 113 2.10 1.99 9.84
N THR A 114 1.47 3.14 10.04
CA THR A 114 0.25 3.51 9.32
C THR A 114 0.62 3.94 7.91
N TYR A 115 -0.09 3.42 6.92
CA TYR A 115 0.03 3.81 5.53
C TYR A 115 -0.76 5.10 5.28
N PHE A 116 -0.23 5.94 4.41
CA PHE A 116 -0.87 7.17 3.95
C PHE A 116 -1.17 7.02 2.46
N ASP A 117 -2.43 6.82 2.11
CA ASP A 117 -2.86 6.94 0.72
C ASP A 117 -2.94 8.43 0.34
N GLU A 118 -2.37 8.78 -0.82
CA GLU A 118 -2.44 10.13 -1.42
C GLU A 118 -3.88 10.60 -1.69
N SER A 119 -4.86 9.72 -1.51
CA SER A 119 -6.29 9.98 -1.64
C SER A 119 -6.97 10.46 -0.35
N ALA A 120 -6.24 10.60 0.77
CA ALA A 120 -6.78 11.28 1.95
C ALA A 120 -6.79 12.80 1.72
N GLU A 121 -7.75 13.23 0.89
CA GLU A 121 -8.27 14.60 0.81
C GLU A 121 -7.16 15.66 0.77
N PHE A 122 -6.62 15.92 -0.42
CA PHE A 122 -6.18 17.27 -0.78
C PHE A 122 -7.40 18.21 -0.84
N GLY A 123 -8.10 18.32 0.28
CA GLY A 123 -9.17 19.25 0.56
C GLY A 123 -8.69 20.19 1.64
N ARG A 124 -7.67 21.01 1.35
CA ARG A 124 -7.52 22.27 2.09
C ARG A 124 -8.61 23.24 1.63
N VAL A 125 -9.86 22.91 1.95
CA VAL A 125 -10.79 23.95 2.37
C VAL A 125 -10.46 24.16 3.84
N THR A 126 -9.44 24.97 4.12
CA THR A 126 -9.34 25.60 5.43
C THR A 126 -10.65 26.37 5.56
N ARG A 127 -11.62 25.80 6.29
CA ARG A 127 -12.84 26.51 6.66
C ARG A 127 -12.37 27.80 7.33
N PRO A 128 -12.63 28.99 6.76
CA PRO A 128 -12.19 30.22 7.37
C PRO A 128 -12.88 30.33 8.73
N ASP A 129 -12.11 30.33 9.81
CA ASP A 129 -12.61 30.64 11.13
C ASP A 129 -13.02 32.11 11.21
N CYS A 130 -14.09 32.39 11.95
CA CYS A 130 -14.51 33.77 12.20
C CYS A 130 -13.44 34.45 13.07
N PRO A 131 -12.88 35.61 12.66
CA PRO A 131 -11.83 36.29 13.43
C PRO A 131 -12.32 36.84 14.78
N VAL A 132 -13.63 36.87 15.00
CA VAL A 132 -14.25 37.40 16.22
C VAL A 132 -14.59 36.29 17.22
N CYS A 133 -15.17 35.17 16.76
CA CYS A 133 -15.63 34.11 17.65
C CYS A 133 -14.91 32.77 17.46
N GLY A 134 -14.03 32.65 16.47
CA GLY A 134 -13.29 31.42 16.13
C GLY A 134 -14.15 30.29 15.57
N THR A 135 -15.46 30.51 15.38
CA THR A 135 -16.34 29.48 14.81
C THR A 135 -16.03 29.29 13.33
N ALA A 136 -15.97 28.04 12.87
CA ALA A 136 -15.74 27.73 11.47
C ALA A 136 -16.89 28.25 10.59
N CYS A 137 -16.58 29.14 9.64
CA CYS A 137 -17.53 29.63 8.65
C CYS A 137 -17.49 28.76 7.39
N LEU A 138 -18.60 28.74 6.63
CA LEU A 138 -18.62 28.07 5.34
C LEU A 138 -17.98 28.97 4.27
N PRO A 139 -17.31 28.38 3.26
CA PRO A 139 -16.76 29.15 2.16
C PRO A 139 -17.90 29.86 1.39
N GLY A 140 -17.91 31.19 1.44
CA GLY A 140 -18.93 32.02 0.79
C GLY A 140 -19.91 32.73 1.72
N ASP A 141 -19.85 32.47 3.03
CA ASP A 141 -20.70 33.17 4.01
C ASP A 141 -20.36 34.66 4.08
N ILE A 142 -21.40 35.49 4.02
CA ILE A 142 -21.30 36.95 4.14
C ILE A 142 -21.28 37.38 5.61
N SER A 143 -21.88 36.59 6.50
CA SER A 143 -21.90 36.81 7.95
C SER A 143 -21.72 35.50 8.72
N CYS A 144 -21.14 35.59 9.91
CA CYS A 144 -20.98 34.44 10.79
C CYS A 144 -22.32 34.04 11.41
N ALA A 145 -22.71 32.77 11.28
CA ALA A 145 -23.94 32.24 11.86
C ALA A 145 -23.94 32.19 13.41
N ALA A 146 -22.77 32.20 14.05
CA ALA A 146 -22.65 32.11 15.50
C ALA A 146 -22.67 33.47 16.21
N CYS A 147 -21.99 34.48 15.66
CA CYS A 147 -21.87 35.80 16.29
C CYS A 147 -22.45 36.96 15.46
N GLY A 148 -22.93 36.70 14.24
CA GLY A 148 -23.49 37.72 13.35
C GLY A 148 -22.47 38.69 12.73
N THR A 149 -21.16 38.47 12.91
CA THR A 149 -20.11 39.35 12.35
C THR A 149 -20.11 39.29 10.82
N ASP A 150 -20.10 40.45 10.15
CA ASP A 150 -19.96 40.56 8.70
C ASP A 150 -18.52 40.21 8.28
N LEU A 151 -18.37 39.10 7.56
CA LEU A 151 -17.07 38.54 7.17
C LEU A 151 -16.47 39.29 5.96
N ARG A 152 -17.25 40.08 5.22
CA ARG A 152 -16.74 40.88 4.10
C ARG A 152 -15.80 41.99 4.54
N ARG A 153 -15.85 42.39 5.81
CA ARG A 153 -14.97 43.43 6.37
C ARG A 153 -13.55 42.93 6.63
N PHE A 154 -13.31 41.62 6.57
CA PHE A 154 -12.04 40.97 6.94
C PHE A 154 -11.44 40.16 5.79
N ARG A 155 -11.97 40.32 4.57
CA ARG A 155 -11.51 39.67 3.34
C ARG A 155 -10.79 40.67 2.45
#